data_AF-C8BNZ8-F1
#
_entry.id   AF-C8BNZ8-F1
#
_cell.length_a   1.000
_cell.length_b   1.000
_cell.length_c   1.000
_cell.angle_alpha   90.00
_cell.angle_beta   90.00
_cell.angle_gamma   90.00
#
_symmetry.space_group_name_H-M   'P 1'
#
loop_
_entity.id
_entity.type
_entity.pdbx_description
1 polymer ?
#
loop_
_entity_poly.entity_id
_entity_poly.type
_entity_poly.pdbx_seq_one_letter_code
_entity_poly.pdbx_strand_id
1 'polypeptide(L)'
;FVRFDSDAASPRMEPRARWLEQEGPEYWEEQTGLAKDNAQSFRVSLGNLRGYYNQSEAGSHTYQWMVGCNVGPDGHLLRGYHQHAYDGRDYFALNEDLRSWTAADTAAQN
;
A
#
# COMPACT_ATOMS: atom_id res chain seq x y z
N PHE A 1 3.05 -8.18 10.72
CA PHE A 1 2.78 -8.44 12.14
C PHE A 1 1.43 -7.89 12.58
N VAL A 2 0.86 -6.90 11.89
CA VAL A 2 -0.55 -6.51 11.96
C VAL A 2 -1.32 -6.94 10.69
N ARG A 3 -2.65 -6.90 10.72
CA ARG A 3 -3.54 -7.08 9.55
C ARG A 3 -4.77 -6.18 9.66
N PHE A 4 -5.18 -5.61 8.53
CA PHE A 4 -6.48 -4.96 8.34
C PHE A 4 -7.25 -5.67 7.23
N ASP A 5 -8.58 -5.75 7.37
CA ASP A 5 -9.48 -6.32 6.38
C ASP A 5 -10.75 -5.46 6.30
N SER A 6 -11.01 -4.86 5.13
CA SER A 6 -12.14 -3.95 4.93
C SER A 6 -13.49 -4.66 4.91
N ASP A 7 -13.50 -5.97 4.64
CA ASP A 7 -14.73 -6.76 4.47
C ASP A 7 -15.22 -7.35 5.81
N ALA A 8 -14.45 -7.18 6.88
CA ALA A 8 -14.85 -7.57 8.22
C ALA A 8 -16.08 -6.77 8.69
N ALA A 9 -16.94 -7.37 9.53
CA ALA A 9 -18.12 -6.69 10.08
C ALA A 9 -17.79 -5.43 10.90
N SER A 10 -16.59 -5.38 11.47
CA SER A 10 -16.06 -4.24 12.22
C SER A 10 -14.60 -4.03 11.81
N PRO A 11 -14.34 -3.38 10.65
CA PRO A 11 -12.98 -3.23 10.11
C PRO A 11 -12.09 -2.44 11.07
N ARG A 12 -11.04 -3.12 11.56
CA ARG A 12 -10.06 -2.60 12.50
C ARG A 12 -8.69 -3.22 12.19
N MET A 13 -7.62 -2.52 12.57
CA MET A 13 -6.28 -3.10 12.56
C MET A 13 -6.16 -4.11 13.71
N GLU A 14 -5.62 -5.29 13.42
CA GLU A 14 -5.51 -6.39 14.38
C GLU A 14 -4.07 -6.88 14.54
N PRO A 15 -3.64 -7.25 15.76
CA PRO A 15 -2.34 -7.89 15.99
C PRO A 15 -2.33 -9.30 15.40
N ARG A 16 -1.19 -9.68 14.81
CA ARG A 16 -0.88 -11.05 14.34
C ARG A 16 0.39 -11.60 14.97
N ALA A 17 0.92 -10.90 15.99
CA ALA A 17 2.06 -11.32 16.78
C ALA A 17 1.86 -10.87 18.25
N ARG A 18 2.25 -11.71 19.21
CA ARG A 18 2.01 -11.49 20.66
C ARG A 18 2.61 -10.19 21.19
N TRP A 19 3.77 -9.78 20.68
CA TRP A 19 4.47 -8.58 21.16
C TRP A 19 3.74 -7.27 20.86
N LEU A 20 2.69 -7.28 20.02
CA LEU A 20 1.86 -6.11 19.76
C LEU A 20 0.73 -5.94 20.77
N GLU A 21 0.43 -6.96 21.59
CA GLU A 21 -0.64 -6.87 22.60
C GLU A 21 -0.33 -5.81 23.67
N GLN A 22 0.92 -5.36 23.76
CA GLN A 22 1.36 -4.27 24.64
C GLN A 22 0.99 -2.87 24.10
N GLU A 23 0.64 -2.74 22.82
CA GLU A 23 0.30 -1.45 22.21
C GLU A 23 -1.05 -0.94 22.72
N GLY A 24 -1.09 0.35 23.04
CA GLY A 24 -2.27 1.01 23.59
C GLY A 24 -3.39 1.24 22.57
N PRO A 25 -4.60 1.61 23.03
CA PRO A 25 -5.73 1.88 22.14
C PRO A 25 -5.45 2.98 21.11
N GLU A 26 -4.65 3.99 21.46
CA GLU A 26 -4.26 5.11 20.58
C GLU A 26 -3.56 4.61 19.30
N TYR A 27 -2.62 3.67 19.43
CA TYR A 27 -1.95 3.04 18.29
C TYR A 27 -2.96 2.34 17.38
N TRP A 28 -3.86 1.54 17.95
CA TRP A 28 -4.84 0.79 17.17
C TRP A 28 -5.87 1.68 16.48
N GLU A 29 -6.29 2.77 17.12
CA GLU A 29 -7.18 3.77 16.53
C GLU A 29 -6.50 4.49 15.35
N GLU A 30 -5.25 4.95 15.52
CA GLU A 30 -4.47 5.58 14.45
C GLU A 30 -4.26 4.63 13.27
N GLN A 31 -3.76 3.41 13.51
CA GLN A 31 -3.52 2.44 12.45
C GLN A 31 -4.81 2.01 11.74
N THR A 32 -5.93 1.94 12.48
CA THR A 32 -7.25 1.67 11.88
C THR A 32 -7.71 2.83 10.99
N GLY A 33 -7.49 4.08 11.42
CA GLY A 33 -7.79 5.27 10.61
C GLY A 33 -7.00 5.27 9.30
N LEU A 34 -5.68 5.12 9.39
CA LEU A 34 -4.78 5.07 8.22
C LEU A 34 -5.16 3.95 7.24
N ALA A 35 -5.52 2.76 7.75
CA ALA A 35 -5.92 1.65 6.89
C ALA A 35 -7.25 1.92 6.17
N LYS A 36 -8.21 2.59 6.81
CA LYS A 36 -9.48 3.01 6.19
C LYS A 36 -9.26 4.07 5.11
N ASP A 37 -8.40 5.05 5.37
CA ASP A 37 -8.05 6.08 4.39
C ASP A 37 -7.33 5.49 3.18
N ASN A 38 -6.42 4.54 3.40
CA ASN A 38 -5.78 3.79 2.32
C ASN A 38 -6.79 2.97 1.51
N ALA A 39 -7.75 2.30 2.15
CA ALA A 39 -8.79 1.56 1.43
C ALA A 39 -9.63 2.46 0.51
N GLN A 40 -9.98 3.67 0.95
CA GLN A 40 -10.67 4.65 0.10
C GLN A 40 -9.78 5.16 -1.04
N SER A 41 -8.51 5.46 -0.74
CA SER A 41 -7.53 5.90 -1.74
C SER A 41 -7.36 4.85 -2.84
N PHE A 42 -7.25 3.57 -2.48
CA PHE A 42 -7.14 2.46 -3.44
C PHE A 42 -8.39 2.33 -4.30
N ARG A 43 -9.58 2.52 -3.73
CA ARG A 43 -10.83 2.51 -4.49
C ARG A 43 -10.84 3.60 -5.57
N VAL A 44 -10.39 4.80 -5.23
CA VAL A 44 -10.25 5.91 -6.20
C VAL A 44 -9.18 5.59 -7.24
N SER A 45 -8.01 5.11 -6.82
CA SER A 45 -6.93 4.71 -7.73
C SER A 45 -7.37 3.65 -8.73
N LEU A 46 -8.12 2.62 -8.31
CA LEU A 46 -8.67 1.61 -9.20
C LEU A 46 -9.62 2.22 -10.26
N GLY A 47 -10.43 3.21 -9.87
CA GLY A 47 -11.27 3.96 -10.81
C GLY A 47 -10.46 4.74 -11.85
N ASN A 48 -9.39 5.41 -11.42
CA ASN A 48 -8.50 6.17 -12.29
C ASN A 48 -7.72 5.25 -13.25
N LEU A 49 -7.13 4.17 -12.73
CA LEU A 49 -6.37 3.19 -13.51
C LEU A 49 -7.23 2.57 -14.61
N ARG A 50 -8.46 2.15 -14.27
CA ARG A 50 -9.43 1.67 -15.25
C ARG A 50 -9.64 2.67 -16.39
N GLY A 51 -9.70 3.96 -16.07
CA GLY A 51 -9.79 5.05 -17.04
C GLY A 51 -8.52 5.19 -17.91
N TYR A 52 -7.34 5.23 -17.29
CA TYR A 52 -6.06 5.36 -18.00
C TYR A 52 -5.81 4.22 -18.98
N TYR A 53 -6.22 3.00 -18.63
CA TYR A 53 -6.08 1.82 -19.48
C TYR A 53 -7.29 1.56 -20.40
N ASN A 54 -8.31 2.44 -20.41
CA ASN A 54 -9.54 2.28 -21.19
C ASN A 54 -10.23 0.92 -20.99
N GLN A 55 -10.24 0.43 -19.75
CA GLN A 55 -10.79 -0.88 -19.40
C GLN A 55 -12.30 -0.82 -19.10
N SER A 56 -13.00 -1.92 -19.38
CA SER A 56 -14.45 -2.01 -19.16
C SER A 56 -14.82 -2.06 -17.68
N GLU A 57 -16.02 -1.58 -17.34
CA GLU A 57 -16.50 -1.57 -15.96
C GLU A 57 -16.70 -2.97 -15.33
N ALA A 58 -17.04 -3.97 -16.13
CA ALA A 58 -17.30 -5.33 -15.66
C ALA A 58 -16.03 -6.13 -15.29
N GLY A 59 -14.84 -5.59 -15.58
CA GLY A 59 -13.56 -6.25 -15.29
C GLY A 59 -13.20 -6.21 -13.80
N SER A 60 -12.63 -7.31 -13.29
CA SER A 60 -11.99 -7.33 -11.97
C SER A 60 -10.52 -6.93 -12.13
N HIS A 61 -10.06 -6.03 -11.27
CA HIS A 61 -8.70 -5.50 -11.30
C HIS A 61 -8.07 -5.52 -9.91
N THR A 62 -6.75 -5.63 -9.86
CA THR A 62 -5.97 -5.66 -8.62
C THR A 62 -4.97 -4.51 -8.60
N TYR A 63 -4.99 -3.70 -7.55
CA TYR A 63 -3.97 -2.71 -7.28
C TYR A 63 -3.22 -3.05 -5.99
N GLN A 64 -1.90 -3.11 -6.05
CA GLN A 64 -1.05 -3.50 -4.94
C GLN A 64 -0.04 -2.41 -4.64
N TRP A 65 0.29 -2.24 -3.37
CA TRP A 65 1.32 -1.33 -2.88
C TRP A 65 2.19 -2.07 -1.87
N MET A 66 3.50 -1.97 -2.06
CA MET A 66 4.50 -2.49 -1.14
C MET A 66 5.35 -1.33 -0.65
N VAL A 67 5.43 -1.21 0.67
CA VAL A 67 6.28 -0.26 1.37
C VAL A 67 7.15 -0.98 2.39
N GLY A 68 8.34 -0.46 2.61
CA GLY A 68 9.23 -0.99 3.62
C GLY A 68 10.58 -0.31 3.65
N CYS A 69 11.42 -0.75 4.57
CA CYS A 69 12.80 -0.33 4.67
C CYS A 69 13.68 -1.47 5.19
N ASN A 70 14.95 -1.43 4.80
CA ASN A 70 16.01 -2.26 5.39
C ASN A 70 16.87 -1.36 6.29
N VAL A 71 17.21 -1.87 7.47
CA VAL A 71 18.10 -1.23 8.43
C VAL A 71 19.37 -2.07 8.54
N GLY A 72 20.53 -1.41 8.47
CA GLY A 72 21.83 -2.05 8.56
C GLY A 72 22.17 -2.56 9.98
N PRO A 73 23.26 -3.34 10.13
CA PRO A 73 23.71 -3.83 11.44
C PRO A 73 24.09 -2.70 12.43
N ASP A 74 24.41 -1.52 11.92
CA ASP A 74 24.70 -0.30 12.65
C ASP A 74 23.44 0.47 13.08
N GLY A 75 22.25 -0.02 12.72
CA GLY A 75 20.97 0.61 13.03
C GLY A 75 20.59 1.74 12.07
N HIS A 76 21.38 2.01 11.03
CA HIS A 76 21.10 3.06 10.07
C HIS A 76 20.25 2.57 8.89
N LEU A 77 19.44 3.47 8.32
CA LEU A 77 18.64 3.18 7.12
C LEU A 77 19.58 2.79 5.97
N LEU A 78 19.40 1.58 5.44
CA LEU A 78 20.15 1.09 4.30
C LEU A 78 19.38 1.30 2.99
N ARG A 79 18.05 1.08 3.01
CA ARG A 79 17.21 1.17 1.82
C ARG A 79 15.74 1.40 2.17
N GLY A 80 15.06 2.21 1.36
CA GLY A 80 13.60 2.36 1.38
C GLY A 80 12.95 1.74 0.14
N TYR A 81 11.68 1.36 0.27
CA TYR A 81 10.87 0.78 -0.79
C TYR A 81 9.49 1.43 -0.84
N HIS A 82 9.03 1.73 -2.05
CA HIS A 82 7.68 2.18 -2.33
C HIS A 82 7.31 1.78 -3.76
N GLN A 83 6.58 0.68 -3.92
CA GLN A 83 6.34 0.03 -5.21
C GLN A 83 4.86 -0.22 -5.41
N HIS A 84 4.37 0.07 -6.60
CA HIS A 84 2.99 -0.14 -7.00
C HIS A 84 2.91 -1.13 -8.16
N ALA A 85 1.89 -1.97 -8.13
CA ALA A 85 1.59 -2.92 -9.19
C ALA A 85 0.10 -2.88 -9.54
N TYR A 86 -0.21 -3.08 -10.82
CA TYR A 86 -1.56 -3.15 -11.34
C TYR A 86 -1.73 -4.43 -12.16
N ASP A 87 -2.77 -5.21 -11.85
CA ASP A 87 -3.06 -6.52 -12.45
C ASP A 87 -1.85 -7.47 -12.48
N GLY A 88 -1.07 -7.46 -11.38
CA GLY A 88 0.09 -8.32 -11.16
C GLY A 88 1.36 -7.91 -11.93
N ARG A 89 1.38 -6.71 -12.52
CA ARG A 89 2.54 -6.14 -13.21
C ARG A 89 2.99 -4.85 -12.55
N ASP A 90 4.28 -4.55 -12.63
CA ASP A 90 4.83 -3.28 -12.14
C ASP A 90 4.09 -2.11 -12.77
N TYR A 91 3.73 -1.12 -11.95
CA TYR A 91 3.07 0.10 -12.39
C TYR A 91 4.02 1.30 -12.26
N PHE A 92 4.46 1.61 -11.03
CA PHE A 92 5.57 2.53 -10.79
C PHE A 92 6.26 2.24 -9.46
N ALA A 93 7.52 2.64 -9.35
CA ALA A 93 8.33 2.43 -8.16
C ALA A 93 9.24 3.61 -7.85
N LEU A 94 9.45 3.88 -6.56
CA LEU A 94 10.44 4.82 -6.07
C LEU A 94 11.83 4.23 -6.29
N ASN A 95 12.71 5.00 -6.92
CA ASN A 95 14.09 4.61 -7.17
C ASN A 95 14.92 4.61 -5.88
N GLU A 96 16.10 3.99 -5.95
CA GLU A 96 16.97 3.80 -4.78
C GLU A 96 17.48 5.11 -4.17
N ASP A 97 17.48 6.19 -4.96
CA ASP A 97 17.81 7.55 -4.51
C ASP A 97 16.72 8.17 -3.61
N LEU A 98 15.56 7.51 -3.47
CA LEU A 98 14.37 7.94 -2.74
C LEU A 98 13.81 9.29 -3.20
N ARG A 99 14.09 9.70 -4.43
CA ARG A 99 13.76 11.03 -4.97
C ARG A 99 13.20 11.00 -6.38
N SER A 100 13.48 9.96 -7.14
CA SER A 100 12.96 9.78 -8.50
C SER A 100 12.08 8.53 -8.60
N TRP A 101 11.23 8.51 -9.62
CA TRP A 101 10.29 7.42 -9.86
C TRP A 101 10.58 6.78 -11.22
N THR A 102 10.40 5.48 -11.29
CA THR A 102 10.35 4.73 -12.56
C THR A 102 8.91 4.31 -12.82
N ALA A 103 8.36 4.73 -13.96
CA ALA A 103 7.05 4.32 -14.46
C ALA A 103 7.21 3.16 -15.46
N ALA A 104 6.33 2.16 -15.40
CA ALA A 104 6.41 0.97 -16.25
C ALA A 104 5.91 1.22 -17.68
N ASP A 105 4.94 2.12 -17.85
CA ASP A 105 4.37 2.48 -19.15
C ASP A 105 3.86 3.94 -19.18
N THR A 106 3.22 4.32 -20.29
CA THR A 106 2.67 5.67 -20.47
C THR A 106 1.48 5.97 -19.58
N ALA A 107 0.71 4.95 -19.17
CA ALA A 107 -0.42 5.17 -18.26
C ALA A 107 0.10 5.56 -16.87
N ALA A 108 1.19 4.93 -16.42
CA ALA A 108 1.89 5.21 -15.18
C ALA A 108 2.57 6.58 -15.09
N GLN A 109 2.59 7.37 -16.18
CA GLN A 109 3.12 8.74 -16.21
C GLN A 109 2.05 9.83 -16.00
N ASN A 110 0.76 9.47 -15.93
CA ASN A 110 -0.36 10.41 -15.78
C ASN A 110 -0.68 10.79 -14.34
#